data_AF-A0A3P7NB61-F1
#
_entry.id   AF-A0A3P7NB61-F1
#
_cell.length_a   1.000
_cell.length_b   1.000
_cell.length_c   1.000
_cell.angle_alpha   90.00
_cell.angle_beta   90.00
_cell.angle_gamma   90.00
#
_symmetry.space_group_name_H-M   'P 1'
#
loop_
_entity.id
_entity.type
_entity.pdbx_description
1 polymer ?
#
loop_
_entity_poly.entity_id
_entity_poly.type
_entity_poly.pdbx_seq_one_letter_code
_entity_poly.pdbx_strand_id
1 'polypeptide(L)'
;MQRCGGNFYNVTTTEDPVIEELAQQGIGNVFATDIILATLMTAPRSVYSWDIVAHRVGDKLFLDKRDTGGISNPVDALTVSETSGDPPSFEGQSINNAKDLATEALFINQNFRRQVLKRSEKPYVMAHPRAPFEEEDGESGCGYRLVLRFLTIKSFNEWDSSQSGGVDWR
;
A
#
# COMPACT_ATOMS: atom_id res chain seq x y z
N MET A 1 10.26 13.82 -11.31
CA MET A 1 10.16 12.39 -10.97
C MET A 1 10.02 11.59 -12.26
N GLN A 2 10.64 10.40 -12.36
CA GLN A 2 10.55 9.54 -13.55
C GLN A 2 9.44 8.50 -13.39
N ARG A 3 8.72 8.21 -14.48
CA ARG A 3 7.76 7.09 -14.50
C ARG A 3 8.51 5.76 -14.60
N CYS A 4 8.40 4.94 -13.57
CA CYS A 4 9.03 3.63 -13.47
C CYS A 4 7.97 2.54 -13.71
N GLY A 5 8.14 1.72 -14.74
CA GLY A 5 7.29 0.55 -15.00
C GLY A 5 7.41 -0.56 -13.94
N GLY A 6 6.64 -1.63 -14.11
CA GLY A 6 6.62 -2.83 -13.27
C GLY A 6 5.31 -3.03 -12.49
N ASN A 7 5.07 -4.26 -12.05
CA ASN A 7 3.82 -4.65 -11.38
C ASN A 7 3.87 -4.42 -9.87
N PHE A 8 2.80 -3.89 -9.30
CA PHE A 8 2.58 -3.84 -7.86
C PHE A 8 1.47 -4.81 -7.51
N TYR A 9 1.77 -5.73 -6.60
CA TYR A 9 0.80 -6.72 -6.14
C TYR A 9 0.03 -6.15 -4.96
N ASN A 10 -1.29 -6.22 -5.05
CA ASN A 10 -2.20 -5.80 -3.99
C ASN A 10 -3.07 -6.98 -3.56
N VAL A 11 -2.42 -8.00 -3.00
CA VAL A 11 -3.07 -9.26 -2.61
C VAL A 11 -3.77 -9.10 -1.27
N THR A 12 -4.99 -9.63 -1.19
CA THR A 12 -5.81 -9.67 0.02
C THR A 12 -5.35 -10.79 0.95
N THR A 13 -5.80 -10.80 2.20
CA THR A 13 -5.36 -11.84 3.16
C THR A 13 -5.81 -13.23 2.73
N THR A 14 -7.02 -13.34 2.16
CA THR A 14 -7.57 -14.63 1.73
C THR A 14 -7.07 -15.10 0.36
N GLU A 15 -6.48 -14.22 -0.44
CA GLU A 15 -5.87 -14.57 -1.74
C GLU A 15 -4.35 -14.86 -1.64
N ASP A 16 -3.74 -14.69 -0.47
CA ASP A 16 -2.32 -15.01 -0.26
C ASP A 16 -2.15 -16.54 -0.05
N PRO A 17 -1.49 -17.26 -0.98
CA PRO A 17 -1.34 -18.71 -0.90
C PRO A 17 -0.45 -19.16 0.26
N VAL A 18 0.46 -18.31 0.75
CA VAL A 18 1.30 -18.63 1.91
C VAL A 18 0.48 -18.52 3.19
N ILE A 19 -0.38 -17.50 3.30
CA ILE A 19 -1.31 -17.39 4.43
C ILE A 19 -2.28 -18.58 4.44
N GLU A 20 -2.79 -18.98 3.27
CA GLU A 20 -3.63 -20.17 3.14
C GLU A 20 -2.90 -21.43 3.62
N GLU A 21 -1.67 -21.66 3.18
CA GLU A 21 -0.86 -22.81 3.59
C GLU A 21 -0.62 -22.82 5.12
N LEU A 22 -0.22 -21.70 5.70
CA LEU A 22 -0.02 -21.55 7.14
C LEU A 22 -1.30 -21.82 7.93
N ALA A 23 -2.44 -21.34 7.41
CA ALA A 23 -3.73 -21.64 7.99
C ALA A 23 -4.04 -23.14 7.90
N GLN A 24 -3.84 -23.81 6.77
CA GLN A 24 -4.09 -25.25 6.62
C GLN A 24 -3.21 -26.09 7.56
N GLN A 25 -1.96 -25.69 7.77
CA GLN A 25 -1.02 -26.31 8.72
C GLN A 25 -1.40 -26.07 10.19
N GLY A 26 -2.38 -25.22 10.48
CA GLY A 26 -2.82 -24.91 11.84
C GLY A 26 -1.85 -23.96 12.57
N ILE A 27 -1.04 -23.21 11.85
CA ILE A 27 -0.09 -22.25 12.41
C ILE A 27 -0.80 -20.93 12.64
N GLY A 28 -1.23 -20.70 13.88
CA GLY A 28 -1.93 -19.48 14.28
C GLY A 28 -3.44 -19.55 14.07
N ASN A 29 -4.13 -18.52 14.58
CA ASN A 29 -5.59 -18.41 14.59
C ASN A 29 -6.09 -17.04 14.11
N VAL A 30 -5.20 -16.07 13.88
CA VAL A 30 -5.55 -14.75 13.33
C VAL A 30 -4.58 -14.43 12.21
N PHE A 31 -5.12 -14.11 11.03
CA PHE A 31 -4.36 -13.82 9.82
C PHE A 31 -4.77 -12.45 9.27
N ALA A 32 -3.78 -11.64 8.87
CA ALA A 32 -3.97 -10.31 8.32
C ALA A 32 -2.72 -9.86 7.55
N THR A 33 -2.86 -8.88 6.67
CA THR A 33 -1.73 -8.15 6.05
C THR A 33 -1.29 -6.95 6.90
N ASP A 34 -0.08 -6.45 6.65
CA ASP A 34 0.50 -5.31 7.38
C ASP A 34 -0.35 -4.05 7.25
N ILE A 35 -0.92 -3.77 6.07
CA ILE A 35 -1.77 -2.61 5.85
C ILE A 35 -3.06 -2.66 6.68
N ILE A 36 -3.69 -3.83 6.79
CA ILE A 36 -4.91 -4.03 7.59
C ILE A 36 -4.60 -3.81 9.08
N LEU A 37 -3.48 -4.37 9.57
CA LEU A 37 -3.05 -4.16 10.95
C LEU A 37 -2.68 -2.70 11.23
N ALA A 38 -1.99 -2.04 10.29
CA ALA A 38 -1.66 -0.63 10.40
C ALA A 38 -2.92 0.22 10.53
N THR A 39 -3.92 0.01 9.67
CA THR A 39 -5.22 0.71 9.73
C THR A 39 -5.94 0.50 11.07
N LEU A 40 -5.96 -0.72 11.60
CA LEU A 40 -6.54 -0.99 12.91
C LEU A 40 -5.79 -0.30 14.05
N MET A 41 -4.46 -0.33 14.03
CA MET A 41 -3.62 0.29 15.06
C MET A 41 -3.68 1.83 15.04
N THR A 42 -3.94 2.42 13.87
CA THR A 42 -4.01 3.88 13.69
C THR A 42 -5.44 4.41 13.56
N ALA A 43 -6.46 3.56 13.74
CA ALA A 43 -7.87 3.91 13.68
C ALA A 43 -8.26 5.22 14.40
N PRO A 44 -7.74 5.55 15.61
CA PRO A 44 -8.09 6.80 16.30
C PRO A 44 -7.64 8.09 15.59
N ARG A 45 -6.78 7.99 14.56
CA ARG A 45 -6.29 9.14 13.78
C ARG A 45 -7.04 9.34 12.46
N SER A 46 -7.88 8.38 12.07
CA SER A 46 -8.58 8.40 10.80
C SER A 46 -9.79 9.34 10.84
N VAL A 47 -9.96 10.10 9.77
CA VAL A 47 -11.10 11.00 9.53
C VAL A 47 -11.98 10.45 8.41
N TYR A 48 -11.37 9.94 7.33
CA TYR A 48 -12.08 9.36 6.21
C TYR A 48 -12.55 7.94 6.52
N SER A 49 -13.68 7.55 5.94
CA SER A 49 -14.27 6.23 6.17
C SER A 49 -13.44 5.11 5.54
N TRP A 50 -13.26 4.02 6.29
CA TRP A 50 -12.70 2.77 5.82
C TRP A 50 -13.45 1.60 6.47
N ASP A 51 -13.29 0.40 5.91
CA ASP A 51 -13.86 -0.83 6.43
C ASP A 51 -12.92 -2.02 6.22
N ILE A 52 -13.07 -3.02 7.07
CA ILE A 52 -12.31 -4.27 7.05
C ILE A 52 -13.34 -5.41 7.11
N VAL A 53 -13.13 -6.43 6.30
CA VAL A 53 -13.95 -7.64 6.27
C VAL A 53 -13.33 -8.67 7.22
N ALA A 54 -14.14 -9.29 8.07
CA ALA A 54 -13.65 -10.34 8.97
C ALA A 54 -14.32 -11.67 8.62
N HIS A 55 -13.52 -12.65 8.18
CA HIS A 55 -13.98 -14.01 7.91
C HIS A 55 -13.61 -14.92 9.08
N ARG A 56 -14.60 -15.51 9.74
CA ARG A 56 -14.38 -16.52 10.79
C ARG A 56 -14.70 -17.90 10.26
N VAL A 57 -13.73 -18.79 10.25
CA VAL A 57 -13.87 -20.20 9.83
C VAL A 57 -13.38 -21.10 10.97
N GLY A 58 -14.32 -21.70 11.69
CA GLY A 58 -14.01 -22.42 12.92
C GLY A 58 -13.36 -21.51 13.98
N ASP A 59 -12.15 -21.87 14.40
CA ASP A 59 -11.34 -21.10 15.36
C ASP A 59 -10.34 -20.15 14.70
N LYS A 60 -10.42 -19.97 13.37
CA LYS A 60 -9.54 -19.06 12.62
C LYS A 60 -10.27 -17.80 12.23
N LEU A 61 -9.60 -16.66 12.36
CA LEU A 61 -10.06 -15.33 11.96
C LEU A 61 -9.14 -14.78 10.86
N PHE A 62 -9.71 -14.43 9.72
CA PHE A 62 -9.01 -13.76 8.63
C PHE A 62 -9.55 -12.33 8.54
N LEU A 63 -8.67 -11.35 8.76
CA LEU A 63 -8.98 -9.95 8.54
C LEU A 63 -8.57 -9.60 7.12
N ASP A 64 -9.53 -9.12 6.36
CA ASP A 64 -9.38 -8.86 4.94
C ASP A 64 -9.88 -7.48 4.54
N LYS A 65 -9.53 -7.07 3.32
CA LYS A 65 -9.99 -5.84 2.71
C LYS A 65 -10.79 -6.17 1.46
N ARG A 66 -11.78 -5.34 1.13
CA ARG A 66 -12.60 -5.55 -0.07
C ARG A 66 -11.76 -5.42 -1.34
N ASP A 67 -11.91 -6.35 -2.27
CA ASP A 67 -11.44 -6.12 -3.62
C ASP A 67 -12.37 -5.11 -4.31
N THR A 68 -11.85 -3.91 -4.58
CA THR A 68 -12.58 -2.87 -5.30
C THR A 68 -12.22 -2.80 -6.79
N GLY A 69 -11.40 -3.73 -7.30
CA GLY A 69 -11.00 -3.79 -8.72
C GLY A 69 -10.19 -2.58 -9.18
N GLY A 70 -9.63 -1.79 -8.26
CA GLY A 70 -8.91 -0.55 -8.55
C GLY A 70 -8.21 0.04 -7.32
N ILE A 71 -7.52 1.18 -7.53
CA ILE A 71 -6.75 1.96 -6.52
C ILE A 71 -7.62 2.51 -5.36
N SER A 72 -8.94 2.32 -5.43
CA SER A 72 -9.94 2.99 -4.61
C SER A 72 -10.34 2.26 -3.32
N ASN A 73 -9.63 1.23 -2.87
CA ASN A 73 -9.89 0.69 -1.54
C ASN A 73 -9.40 1.71 -0.50
N PRO A 74 -10.26 2.23 0.40
CA PRO A 74 -9.86 3.20 1.42
C PRO A 74 -8.71 2.73 2.32
N VAL A 75 -8.56 1.41 2.52
CA VAL A 75 -7.46 0.81 3.30
C VAL A 75 -6.11 0.95 2.59
N ASP A 76 -6.10 0.95 1.25
CA ASP A 76 -4.88 1.08 0.44
C ASP A 76 -4.59 2.52 -0.01
N ALA A 77 -5.57 3.40 0.15
CA ALA A 77 -5.48 4.79 -0.29
C ALA A 77 -4.45 5.56 0.54
N LEU A 78 -3.57 6.29 -0.17
CA LEU A 78 -2.68 7.26 0.46
C LEU A 78 -3.42 8.59 0.53
N THR A 79 -4.13 8.81 1.63
CA THR A 79 -4.91 10.04 1.84
C THR A 79 -4.00 11.27 1.92
N VAL A 80 -4.44 12.39 1.35
CA VAL A 80 -3.68 13.65 1.29
C VAL A 80 -4.44 14.71 2.06
N SER A 81 -3.76 15.36 3.02
CA SER A 81 -4.35 16.39 3.88
C SER A 81 -5.61 15.97 4.63
N GLU A 82 -5.79 14.67 4.91
CA GLU A 82 -6.99 14.13 5.59
C GLU A 82 -7.25 14.77 6.97
N THR A 83 -6.18 15.07 7.70
CA THR A 83 -6.24 15.58 9.08
C THR A 83 -6.02 17.09 9.18
N SER A 84 -6.07 17.81 8.06
CA SER A 84 -6.01 19.28 8.08
C SER A 84 -7.30 19.88 8.66
N GLY A 85 -7.23 21.15 9.07
CA GLY A 85 -8.42 21.88 9.53
C GLY A 85 -9.45 22.12 8.43
N ASP A 86 -9.02 22.09 7.17
CA ASP A 86 -9.86 22.19 5.97
C ASP A 86 -9.41 21.10 4.96
N PRO A 87 -9.94 19.87 5.09
CA PRO A 87 -9.51 18.74 4.26
C PRO A 87 -10.09 18.83 2.84
N PRO A 88 -9.41 18.28 1.82
CA PRO A 88 -9.93 18.26 0.45
C PRO A 88 -11.30 17.57 0.37
N SER A 89 -12.22 18.13 -0.42
CA SER A 89 -13.53 17.55 -0.67
C SER A 89 -13.45 16.34 -1.60
N PHE A 90 -14.32 15.35 -1.39
CA PHE A 90 -14.55 14.26 -2.36
C PHE A 90 -15.45 14.67 -3.52
N GLU A 91 -16.16 15.79 -3.39
CA GLU A 91 -17.10 16.30 -4.38
C GLU A 91 -16.49 17.43 -5.22
N GLY A 92 -16.92 17.52 -6.48
CA GLY A 92 -16.51 18.57 -7.41
C GLY A 92 -15.60 18.07 -8.53
N GLN A 93 -15.45 18.90 -9.57
CA GLN A 93 -14.62 18.60 -10.74
C GLN A 93 -13.21 19.23 -10.64
N SER A 94 -12.81 19.66 -9.45
CA SER A 94 -11.47 20.19 -9.22
C SER A 94 -10.44 19.07 -9.28
N ILE A 95 -9.27 19.35 -9.83
CA ILE A 95 -8.10 18.45 -9.79
C ILE A 95 -7.63 18.16 -8.36
N ASN A 96 -7.98 19.03 -7.40
CA ASN A 96 -7.60 18.93 -5.99
C ASN A 96 -8.66 18.21 -5.14
N ASN A 97 -9.51 17.38 -5.73
CA ASN A 97 -10.42 16.55 -4.94
C ASN A 97 -9.66 15.41 -4.25
N ALA A 98 -10.17 14.94 -3.12
CA ALA A 98 -9.49 13.95 -2.27
C ALA A 98 -9.15 12.64 -3.01
N LYS A 99 -9.99 12.21 -3.96
CA LYS A 99 -9.80 10.98 -4.72
C LYS A 99 -8.65 11.10 -5.71
N ASP A 100 -8.59 12.20 -6.45
CA ASP A 100 -7.54 12.43 -7.45
C ASP A 100 -6.19 12.68 -6.78
N LEU A 101 -6.16 13.44 -5.68
CA LEU A 101 -4.96 13.64 -4.88
C LEU A 101 -4.43 12.31 -4.29
N ALA A 102 -5.30 11.45 -3.77
CA ALA A 102 -4.88 10.14 -3.26
C ALA A 102 -4.34 9.22 -4.37
N THR A 103 -4.95 9.28 -5.56
CA THR A 103 -4.51 8.54 -6.75
C THR A 103 -3.14 9.02 -7.20
N GLU A 104 -2.93 10.34 -7.27
CA GLU A 104 -1.64 10.93 -7.60
C GLU A 104 -0.57 10.56 -6.55
N ALA A 105 -0.90 10.66 -5.25
CA ALA A 105 0.01 10.28 -4.17
C ALA A 105 0.45 8.81 -4.26
N LEU A 106 -0.48 7.91 -4.62
CA LEU A 106 -0.12 6.51 -4.87
C LEU A 106 0.86 6.37 -6.03
N PHE A 107 0.61 7.03 -7.17
CA PHE A 107 1.51 6.99 -8.32
C PHE A 107 2.89 7.56 -7.98
N ILE A 108 2.96 8.67 -7.24
CA ILE A 108 4.22 9.25 -6.76
C ILE A 108 4.95 8.22 -5.91
N ASN A 109 4.29 7.63 -4.91
CA ASN A 109 4.93 6.67 -4.01
C ASN A 109 5.45 5.42 -4.74
N GLN A 110 4.65 4.88 -5.65
CA GLN A 110 5.04 3.75 -6.48
C GLN A 110 6.27 4.06 -7.34
N ASN A 111 6.28 5.21 -8.03
CA ASN A 111 7.42 5.62 -8.84
C ASN A 111 8.66 5.89 -7.98
N PHE A 112 8.49 6.54 -6.84
CA PHE A 112 9.61 6.91 -5.95
C PHE A 112 10.33 5.67 -5.45
N ARG A 113 9.55 4.70 -4.94
CA ARG A 113 10.05 3.42 -4.41
C ARG A 113 10.94 2.69 -5.40
N ARG A 114 10.70 2.82 -6.71
CA ARG A 114 11.53 2.21 -7.76
C ARG A 114 12.64 3.11 -8.28
N GLN A 115 12.43 4.43 -8.29
CA GLN A 115 13.39 5.40 -8.83
C GLN A 115 14.64 5.50 -7.95
N VAL A 116 14.49 5.39 -6.62
CA VAL A 116 15.61 5.54 -5.69
C VAL A 116 16.49 4.29 -5.56
N LEU A 117 16.15 3.21 -6.25
CA LEU A 117 16.88 1.95 -6.19
C LEU A 117 17.94 1.88 -7.28
N LYS A 118 19.12 1.36 -6.91
CA LYS A 118 20.19 1.07 -7.88
C LYS A 118 19.85 -0.18 -8.68
N ARG A 119 19.82 -0.05 -10.01
CA ARG A 119 19.51 -1.16 -10.94
C ARG A 119 20.73 -1.79 -11.60
N SER A 120 21.90 -1.17 -11.46
CA SER A 120 23.15 -1.65 -12.05
C SER A 120 23.83 -2.76 -11.25
N GLU A 121 23.30 -3.11 -10.07
CA GLU A 121 23.91 -4.05 -9.14
C GLU A 121 23.02 -5.29 -8.95
N LYS A 122 23.63 -6.44 -8.63
CA LYS A 122 22.89 -7.69 -8.41
C LYS A 122 21.98 -7.54 -7.17
N PRO A 123 20.68 -7.86 -7.30
CA PRO A 123 19.74 -7.76 -6.18
C PRO A 123 20.05 -8.77 -5.08
N TYR A 124 19.54 -8.49 -3.89
CA TYR A 124 19.51 -9.45 -2.78
C TYR A 124 18.31 -10.36 -3.00
N VAL A 125 18.54 -11.66 -2.95
CA VAL A 125 17.54 -12.69 -3.24
C VAL A 125 17.26 -13.44 -1.94
N MET A 126 15.98 -13.50 -1.57
CA MET A 126 15.51 -14.26 -0.41
C MET A 126 15.58 -15.76 -0.69
N ALA A 127 15.29 -16.59 0.33
CA ALA A 127 15.23 -18.04 0.17
C ALA A 127 14.24 -18.46 -0.94
N HIS A 128 13.09 -17.79 -1.00
CA HIS A 128 12.16 -17.86 -2.13
C HIS A 128 12.41 -16.66 -3.05
N PRO A 129 12.92 -16.88 -4.29
CA PRO A 129 13.35 -15.79 -5.16
C PRO A 129 12.20 -15.01 -5.81
N ARG A 130 10.99 -15.57 -5.84
CA ARG A 130 9.79 -14.98 -6.45
C ARG A 130 8.72 -14.83 -5.38
N ALA A 131 7.88 -13.80 -5.53
CA ALA A 131 6.69 -13.71 -4.71
C ALA A 131 5.70 -14.83 -5.11
N PRO A 132 4.96 -15.40 -4.16
CA PRO A 132 4.14 -16.59 -4.38
C PRO A 132 2.90 -16.35 -5.27
N PHE A 133 2.62 -15.08 -5.58
CA PHE A 133 1.52 -14.60 -6.43
C PHE A 133 2.02 -14.00 -7.76
N GLU A 134 3.29 -14.19 -8.11
CA GLU A 134 3.81 -13.85 -9.43
C GLU A 134 3.45 -14.92 -10.46
N GLU A 135 2.86 -14.51 -11.59
CA GLU A 135 2.73 -15.37 -12.77
C GLU A 135 4.11 -15.70 -13.35
N GLU A 136 4.28 -16.90 -13.93
CA GLU A 136 5.58 -17.43 -14.37
C GLU A 136 6.36 -16.48 -15.31
N ASP A 137 5.65 -15.67 -16.11
CA ASP A 137 6.22 -14.72 -17.09
C ASP A 137 6.37 -13.27 -16.58
N GLY A 138 6.01 -12.98 -15.32
CA GLY A 138 6.08 -11.63 -14.76
C GLY A 138 7.51 -11.16 -14.45
N GLU A 139 7.89 -9.94 -14.88
CA GLU A 139 9.12 -9.29 -14.44
C GLU A 139 9.07 -9.02 -12.93
N SER A 140 9.83 -9.80 -12.16
CA SER A 140 9.88 -9.74 -10.71
C SER A 140 10.59 -8.45 -10.25
N GLY A 141 9.82 -7.51 -9.70
CA GLY A 141 10.29 -6.25 -9.11
C GLY A 141 10.49 -6.33 -7.59
N CYS A 142 10.45 -7.53 -7.01
CA CYS A 142 10.40 -7.74 -5.57
C CYS A 142 11.71 -8.35 -5.05
N GLY A 143 12.84 -7.72 -5.38
CA GLY A 143 14.12 -8.06 -4.79
C GLY A 143 15.10 -6.95 -5.06
N TYR A 144 15.27 -6.02 -4.11
CA TYR A 144 16.32 -5.01 -4.22
C TYR A 144 17.08 -4.91 -2.91
N ARG A 145 18.41 -4.98 -3.03
CA ARG A 145 19.36 -4.94 -1.92
C ARG A 145 19.54 -3.51 -1.45
N LEU A 146 19.38 -3.29 -0.16
CA LEU A 146 20.17 -2.30 0.57
C LEU A 146 21.06 -3.08 1.54
N VAL A 147 22.34 -2.75 1.52
CA VAL A 147 23.41 -3.48 2.22
C VAL A 147 23.04 -3.72 3.69
N LEU A 148 22.90 -4.99 4.11
CA LEU A 148 22.72 -5.45 5.50
C LEU A 148 21.54 -4.83 6.30
N ARG A 149 20.65 -4.04 5.69
CA ARG A 149 19.54 -3.35 6.35
C ARG A 149 18.30 -3.37 5.46
N PHE A 150 17.19 -3.87 5.99
CA PHE A 150 15.88 -3.78 5.35
C PHE A 150 15.34 -2.35 5.49
N LEU A 151 14.71 -1.84 4.43
CA LEU A 151 14.17 -0.48 4.39
C LEU A 151 12.72 -0.50 3.91
N THR A 152 11.86 0.23 4.61
CA THR A 152 10.52 0.59 4.12
C THR A 152 10.60 1.97 3.47
N ILE A 153 10.37 2.04 2.16
CA ILE A 153 10.40 3.29 1.40
C ILE A 153 8.98 3.81 1.22
N LYS A 154 8.77 5.09 1.58
CA LYS A 154 7.54 5.86 1.36
C LYS A 154 7.92 7.26 0.87
N SER A 155 6.98 7.97 0.26
CA SER A 155 7.16 9.35 -0.17
C SER A 155 6.07 10.23 0.41
N PHE A 156 6.45 11.39 0.94
CA PHE A 156 5.52 12.51 1.10
C PHE A 156 5.37 13.26 -0.22
N ASN A 157 4.21 13.89 -0.42
CA ASN A 157 3.93 14.75 -1.56
C ASN A 157 3.42 16.11 -1.08
N GLU A 158 3.74 17.15 -1.84
CA GLU A 158 3.18 18.50 -1.73
C GLU A 158 2.39 18.76 -3.01
N TRP A 159 1.19 19.31 -2.89
CA TRP A 159 0.32 19.63 -4.02
C TRP A 159 0.25 21.16 -4.20
N ASP A 160 -0.58 21.86 -3.42
CA ASP A 160 -0.68 23.32 -3.40
C ASP A 160 -0.54 23.82 -1.95
N SER A 161 0.62 24.40 -1.62
CA SER A 161 0.92 24.92 -0.27
C SER A 161 0.01 26.09 0.12
N SER A 162 -0.47 26.88 -0.85
CA SER A 162 -1.37 28.01 -0.60
C SER A 162 -2.79 27.58 -0.24
N GLN A 163 -3.27 26.47 -0.81
CA GLN A 163 -4.60 25.92 -0.53
C GLN A 163 -4.59 24.96 0.67
N SER A 164 -3.52 24.16 0.82
CA SER A 164 -3.42 23.18 1.91
C SER A 164 -3.17 23.78 3.29
N GLY A 165 -2.87 25.08 3.37
CA GLY A 165 -2.39 25.73 4.60
C GLY A 165 -1.01 25.25 5.03
N GLY A 166 -0.24 24.66 4.10
CA GLY A 166 1.09 24.12 4.31
C GLY A 166 2.21 25.14 4.15
N VAL A 167 3.45 24.66 4.24
CA VAL A 167 4.67 25.44 3.98
C VAL A 167 5.21 25.03 2.62
N ASP A 168 5.61 26.00 1.80
CA ASP A 168 6.30 25.75 0.51
C ASP A 168 7.64 25.04 0.76
N TRP A 169 7.85 23.89 0.12
CA TRP A 169 9.08 23.10 0.29
C TRP A 169 10.29 23.62 -0.50
N ARG A 170 10.11 24.62 -1.38
CA ARG A 170 11.16 25.12 -2.28
C ARG A 170 11.99 26.28 -1.73
#